data_AF-A0A8T4Z338-F1
#
_entry.id   AF-A0A8T4Z338-F1
#
_cell.length_a   1.000
_cell.length_b   1.000
_cell.length_c   1.000
_cell.angle_alpha   90.00
_cell.angle_beta   90.00
_cell.angle_gamma   90.00
#
_symmetry.space_group_name_H-M   'P 1'
#
loop_
_entity.id
_entity.type
_entity.pdbx_description
1 polymer ?
#
loop_
_entity_poly.entity_id
_entity_poly.type
_entity_poly.pdbx_seq_one_letter_code
_entity_poly.pdbx_strand_id
1 'polypeptide(L)'
;MFKAKVRGIYSTALTRLLLENGFKIVQPSATIRERFKLVPSPEDCSQPDLEINDRFDKQGVNVVGDSAAVEKVAAILLNYLDDVIIRRTHSIFASPQSNSMEDSLNLPEILREVNSSTSHQIIRIDVEFPGLSKRKLDEIRSAIVPTLSGHHYYKAYGGRAASIVEMAEKLLEKGYPIREVEELFRECMLREYPYKGSKINIEHVKVNGRVFQLGEAQILEFNEDKQHIILMRVFSTQGIYDGLKITKEPGDYAITRMKIGGLYFHTSYFSKDGNYKGTYVNINTPIEIYPGKIRYVDLEVDVCMWPDGRIQKIDFDKLERAVQLGYISERLRELASKVIEEVIANLNPQVEREAGLIISRGTTN
;
A
#
# COMPACT_ATOMS: atom_id res chain seq x y z
N MET A 1 -15.93 18.63 19.90
CA MET A 1 -16.34 17.43 19.13
C MET A 1 -16.22 17.81 17.66
N PHE A 2 -15.34 17.14 16.91
CA PHE A 2 -15.09 17.50 15.51
C PHE A 2 -16.18 16.95 14.59
N LYS A 3 -16.47 17.69 13.51
CA LYS A 3 -17.43 17.37 12.47
C LYS A 3 -16.70 16.87 11.23
N ALA A 4 -17.01 15.65 10.81
CA ALA A 4 -16.40 15.02 9.65
C ALA A 4 -17.43 14.79 8.55
N LYS A 5 -17.03 15.08 7.32
CA LYS A 5 -17.75 14.67 6.11
C LYS A 5 -16.91 13.62 5.39
N VAL A 6 -17.52 12.46 5.14
CA VAL A 6 -16.82 11.33 4.51
C VAL A 6 -17.50 10.97 3.20
N ARG A 7 -16.69 10.73 2.16
CA ARG A 7 -17.11 10.28 0.84
C ARG A 7 -16.15 9.24 0.28
N GLY A 8 -16.67 8.43 -0.63
CA GLY A 8 -15.88 7.44 -1.36
C GLY A 8 -16.08 6.00 -0.88
N ILE A 9 -15.25 5.11 -1.39
CA ILE A 9 -15.40 3.65 -1.20
C ILE A 9 -15.15 3.25 0.26
N TYR A 10 -14.25 3.95 0.96
CA TYR A 10 -13.92 3.70 2.36
C TYR A 10 -14.93 4.30 3.35
N SER A 11 -15.96 4.99 2.85
CA SER A 11 -16.84 5.84 3.67
C SER A 11 -17.54 5.11 4.81
N THR A 12 -17.99 3.87 4.61
CA THR A 12 -18.71 3.10 5.64
C THR A 12 -17.78 2.72 6.78
N ALA A 13 -16.60 2.18 6.48
CA ALA A 13 -15.62 1.79 7.48
C ALA A 13 -15.09 3.01 8.26
N LEU A 14 -14.72 4.08 7.55
CA LEU A 14 -14.22 5.30 8.17
C LEU A 14 -15.30 6.00 9.01
N THR A 15 -16.57 6.00 8.56
CA THR A 15 -17.67 6.55 9.35
C THR A 15 -17.81 5.83 10.69
N ARG A 16 -17.73 4.50 10.70
CA ARG A 16 -17.75 3.72 11.95
C ARG A 16 -16.62 4.12 12.88
N LEU A 17 -15.39 4.13 12.38
CA LEU A 17 -14.21 4.49 13.18
C LEU A 17 -14.33 5.90 13.78
N LEU A 18 -14.81 6.86 12.99
CA LEU A 18 -14.98 8.24 13.45
C LEU A 18 -16.06 8.37 14.52
N LEU A 19 -17.20 7.71 14.35
CA LEU A 19 -18.28 7.70 15.35
C LEU A 19 -17.81 7.10 16.68
N GLU A 20 -17.11 5.96 16.65
CA GLU A 20 -16.55 5.30 17.84
C GLU A 20 -15.51 6.18 18.55
N ASN A 21 -14.87 7.11 17.84
CA ASN A 21 -13.87 8.04 18.37
C ASN A 21 -14.42 9.47 18.62
N GLY A 22 -15.74 9.61 18.71
CA GLY A 22 -16.40 10.85 19.14
C GLY A 22 -16.41 11.97 18.10
N PHE A 23 -16.41 11.64 16.81
CA PHE A 23 -16.70 12.59 15.75
C PHE A 23 -18.20 12.65 15.45
N LYS A 24 -18.67 13.81 15.02
CA LYS A 24 -20.00 13.98 14.43
C LYS A 24 -19.90 13.82 12.93
N ILE A 25 -20.76 13.00 12.33
CA ILE A 25 -20.85 12.92 10.87
C ILE A 25 -21.82 13.99 10.38
N VAL A 26 -21.34 14.88 9.52
CA VAL A 26 -22.16 15.90 8.87
C VAL A 26 -22.25 15.63 7.37
N GLN A 27 -23.33 16.12 6.78
CA GLN A 27 -23.67 15.90 5.38
C GLN A 27 -23.58 14.40 4.99
N PRO A 28 -24.15 13.44 5.74
CA PRO A 28 -24.07 12.03 5.37
C PRO A 28 -24.79 11.78 4.05
N SER A 29 -24.28 10.84 3.24
CA SER A 29 -25.05 10.35 2.08
C SER A 29 -26.29 9.57 2.57
N ALA A 30 -27.28 9.40 1.70
CA ALA A 30 -28.48 8.61 2.01
C ALA A 30 -28.11 7.20 2.52
N THR A 31 -27.17 6.54 1.84
CA THR A 31 -26.65 5.22 2.22
C THR A 31 -26.01 5.20 3.61
N ILE A 32 -25.20 6.20 3.96
CA ILE A 32 -24.58 6.27 5.29
C ILE A 32 -25.63 6.55 6.37
N ARG A 33 -26.60 7.44 6.09
CA ARG A 33 -27.70 7.73 7.01
C ARG A 33 -28.50 6.46 7.32
N GLU A 34 -28.82 5.67 6.30
CA GLU A 34 -29.55 4.40 6.45
C GLU A 34 -28.74 3.36 7.24
N ARG A 35 -27.50 3.08 6.83
CA ARG A 35 -26.63 2.07 7.46
C ARG A 35 -26.40 2.33 8.95
N PHE A 36 -26.21 3.58 9.34
CA PHE A 36 -25.93 3.96 10.73
C PHE A 36 -27.16 4.45 11.49
N LYS A 37 -28.36 4.40 10.88
CA LYS A 37 -29.63 4.87 11.45
C LYS A 37 -29.51 6.28 12.04
N LEU A 38 -28.82 7.18 11.33
CA LEU A 38 -28.56 8.54 11.80
C LEU A 38 -29.85 9.36 11.74
N VAL A 39 -30.29 9.84 12.91
CA VAL A 39 -31.46 10.71 13.02
C VAL A 39 -31.16 12.06 12.35
N PRO A 40 -32.02 12.56 11.45
CA PRO A 40 -31.83 13.86 10.84
C PRO A 40 -31.71 14.97 11.88
N SER A 41 -30.65 15.77 11.79
CA SER A 41 -30.42 16.92 12.65
C SER A 41 -30.22 18.19 11.83
N PRO A 42 -30.59 19.39 12.33
CA PRO A 42 -30.31 20.66 11.63
C PRO A 42 -28.80 20.87 11.38
N GLU A 43 -27.96 20.28 12.22
CA GLU A 43 -26.51 20.33 12.08
C GLU A 43 -25.97 19.44 10.95
N ASP A 44 -26.79 18.57 10.34
CA ASP A 44 -26.39 17.74 9.19
C ASP A 44 -25.93 18.62 8.01
N CYS A 45 -26.45 19.84 7.90
CA CYS A 45 -26.06 20.80 6.86
C CYS A 45 -24.92 21.74 7.28
N SER A 46 -24.36 21.58 8.49
CA SER A 46 -23.28 22.44 8.97
C SER A 46 -21.97 22.21 8.22
N GLN A 47 -21.08 23.21 8.25
CA GLN A 47 -19.75 23.08 7.67
C GLN A 47 -18.93 22.03 8.46
N PRO A 48 -18.24 21.11 7.76
CA PRO A 48 -17.37 20.14 8.40
C PRO A 48 -16.05 20.79 8.86
N ASP A 49 -15.50 20.29 9.97
CA ASP A 49 -14.15 20.63 10.42
C ASP A 49 -13.09 19.89 9.59
N LEU A 50 -13.46 18.74 9.03
CA LEU A 50 -12.64 17.98 8.08
C LEU A 50 -13.48 17.25 7.02
N GLU A 51 -12.91 17.11 5.84
CA GLU A 51 -13.43 16.29 4.76
C GLU A 51 -12.48 15.13 4.43
N ILE A 52 -13.05 13.94 4.25
CA ILE A 52 -12.33 12.73 3.81
C ILE A 52 -12.91 12.30 2.47
N ASN A 53 -12.06 12.22 1.46
CA ASN A 53 -12.41 11.78 0.11
C ASN A 53 -11.41 10.75 -0.40
N ASP A 54 -11.83 9.82 -1.25
CA ASP A 54 -10.90 8.89 -1.88
C ASP A 54 -9.75 9.61 -2.60
N ARG A 55 -8.57 9.01 -2.60
CA ARG A 55 -7.52 9.33 -3.56
C ARG A 55 -8.00 9.03 -4.98
N PHE A 56 -7.38 9.68 -5.97
CA PHE A 56 -7.69 9.46 -7.38
C PHE A 56 -7.47 7.99 -7.80
N ASP A 57 -6.40 7.38 -7.31
CA ASP A 57 -6.05 5.97 -7.55
C ASP A 57 -6.83 4.98 -6.68
N LYS A 58 -7.71 5.45 -5.78
CA LYS A 58 -8.50 4.65 -4.83
C LYS A 58 -7.67 3.79 -3.86
N GLN A 59 -6.35 3.99 -3.79
CA GLN A 59 -5.45 3.28 -2.88
C GLN A 59 -5.43 3.88 -1.46
N GLY A 60 -6.36 4.77 -1.16
CA GLY A 60 -6.52 5.39 0.14
C GLY A 60 -7.38 6.65 0.07
N VAL A 61 -7.16 7.59 0.98
CA VAL A 61 -7.99 8.80 1.13
C VAL A 61 -7.14 10.06 1.32
N ASN A 62 -7.67 11.20 0.89
CA ASN A 62 -7.19 12.51 1.29
C ASN A 62 -8.05 13.04 2.43
N VAL A 63 -7.42 13.55 3.47
CA VAL A 63 -8.10 14.23 4.58
C VAL A 63 -7.66 15.69 4.59
N VAL A 64 -8.62 16.61 4.56
CA VAL A 64 -8.38 18.06 4.55
C VAL A 64 -9.27 18.71 5.60
N GLY A 65 -8.70 19.56 6.44
CA GLY A 65 -9.47 20.23 7.49
C GLY A 65 -8.61 20.93 8.53
N ASP A 66 -9.23 21.27 9.65
CA ASP A 66 -8.56 21.81 10.82
C ASP A 66 -7.44 20.89 11.32
N SER A 67 -6.28 21.47 11.64
CA SER A 67 -5.08 20.74 12.09
C SER A 67 -5.36 19.76 13.23
N ALA A 68 -6.08 20.17 14.27
CA ALA A 68 -6.36 19.31 15.41
C ALA A 68 -7.31 18.16 15.05
N ALA A 69 -8.28 18.43 14.16
CA ALA A 69 -9.21 17.43 13.68
C ALA A 69 -8.51 16.38 12.81
N VAL A 70 -7.64 16.83 11.90
CA VAL A 70 -6.88 15.96 10.99
C VAL A 70 -5.85 15.10 11.73
N GLU A 71 -5.09 15.67 12.67
CA GLU A 71 -4.14 14.88 13.46
C GLU A 71 -4.84 13.84 14.36
N LYS A 72 -6.03 14.16 14.87
CA LYS A 72 -6.85 13.15 15.57
C LYS A 72 -7.23 12.00 14.64
N VAL A 73 -7.61 12.27 13.39
CA VAL A 73 -7.88 11.22 12.40
C VAL A 73 -6.61 10.41 12.10
N ALA A 74 -5.46 11.06 11.91
CA ALA A 74 -4.20 10.37 11.67
C ALA A 74 -3.83 9.42 12.82
N ALA A 75 -3.98 9.86 14.07
CA ALA A 75 -3.74 9.03 15.24
C ALA A 75 -4.68 7.81 15.31
N ILE A 76 -5.98 8.00 14.98
CA ILE A 76 -6.94 6.89 14.91
C ILE A 76 -6.51 5.87 13.85
N LEU A 77 -6.15 6.33 12.66
CA LEU A 77 -5.74 5.44 11.58
C LEU A 77 -4.48 4.64 11.95
N LEU A 78 -3.45 5.30 12.49
CA LEU A 78 -2.22 4.63 12.94
C LEU A 78 -2.47 3.63 14.07
N ASN A 79 -3.48 3.87 14.92
CA ASN A 79 -3.85 2.98 16.01
C ASN A 79 -4.68 1.77 15.54
N TYR A 80 -5.56 1.93 14.57
CA TYR A 80 -6.46 0.84 14.12
C TYR A 80 -5.94 0.02 12.94
N LEU A 81 -5.07 0.59 12.11
CA LEU A 81 -4.61 -0.02 10.86
C LEU A 81 -3.12 -0.38 10.96
N ASP A 82 -2.78 -1.61 10.57
CA ASP A 82 -1.45 -2.17 10.80
C ASP A 82 -0.39 -1.61 9.84
N ASP A 83 -0.72 -1.41 8.57
CA ASP A 83 0.21 -1.00 7.50
C ASP A 83 -0.14 0.35 6.85
N VAL A 84 -0.98 1.16 7.48
CA VAL A 84 -1.37 2.49 6.95
C VAL A 84 -0.16 3.42 6.83
N ILE A 85 -0.15 4.23 5.77
CA ILE A 85 0.89 5.22 5.53
C ILE A 85 0.25 6.60 5.44
N ILE A 86 0.77 7.57 6.20
CA ILE A 86 0.22 8.93 6.30
C ILE A 86 1.25 9.94 5.85
N ARG A 87 0.95 10.70 4.80
CA ARG A 87 1.83 11.73 4.25
C ARG A 87 1.24 13.09 4.60
N ARG A 88 1.97 13.86 5.41
CA ARG A 88 1.56 15.21 5.78
C ARG A 88 2.02 16.20 4.72
N THR A 89 1.07 16.95 4.17
CA THR A 89 1.36 18.08 3.29
C THR A 89 0.86 19.34 3.99
N HIS A 90 1.77 20.10 4.56
CA HIS A 90 1.43 21.42 5.08
C HIS A 90 1.05 22.31 3.90
N SER A 91 -0.22 22.70 3.81
CA SER A 91 -0.59 23.82 2.97
C SER A 91 -0.15 25.07 3.72
N ILE A 92 1.05 25.56 3.39
CA ILE A 92 1.45 26.91 3.73
C ILE A 92 0.61 27.80 2.81
N PHE A 93 -0.58 28.22 3.23
CA PHE A 93 -1.14 29.47 2.73
C PHE A 93 -0.33 30.63 3.34
N ALA A 94 0.94 30.71 2.96
CA ALA A 94 1.68 31.96 2.93
C ALA A 94 1.73 32.37 1.46
N SER A 95 1.32 33.60 1.21
CA SER A 95 1.39 34.27 -0.08
C SER A 95 2.69 33.97 -0.84
N PRO A 96 2.64 33.78 -2.17
CA PRO A 96 3.82 33.44 -2.94
C PRO A 96 4.71 34.68 -3.07
N GLN A 97 5.79 34.76 -2.30
CA GLN A 97 6.95 35.55 -2.69
C GLN A 97 8.26 34.81 -2.41
N SER A 98 9.07 34.78 -3.47
CA SER A 98 10.48 34.42 -3.59
C SER A 98 10.86 32.93 -3.70
N ASN A 99 11.29 32.60 -4.93
CA ASN A 99 12.21 31.51 -5.24
C ASN A 99 13.55 31.74 -4.54
N SER A 100 14.13 30.72 -3.93
CA SER A 100 15.44 30.16 -4.30
C SER A 100 15.87 29.07 -3.32
N MET A 101 16.48 28.03 -3.91
CA MET A 101 17.49 27.08 -3.45
C MET A 101 17.53 26.56 -2.00
N GLU A 102 17.80 25.25 -1.93
CA GLU A 102 18.26 24.45 -0.79
C GLU A 102 18.80 25.27 0.39
N ASP A 103 18.11 25.22 1.53
CA ASP A 103 18.79 25.19 2.83
C ASP A 103 17.87 24.69 3.96
N SER A 104 18.39 23.67 4.65
CA SER A 104 18.16 23.30 6.05
C SER A 104 16.96 23.96 6.79
N LEU A 105 15.82 23.25 6.81
CA LEU A 105 14.69 23.58 7.66
C LEU A 105 15.01 23.25 9.14
N ASN A 106 15.45 24.25 9.90
CA ASN A 106 15.57 24.19 11.35
C ASN A 106 14.17 24.16 12.00
N LEU A 107 13.64 22.95 12.18
CA LEU A 107 12.36 22.68 12.88
C LEU A 107 12.20 23.39 14.26
N PRO A 108 13.24 23.62 15.08
CA PRO A 108 13.05 24.24 16.40
C PRO A 108 12.68 25.73 16.38
N GLU A 109 13.06 26.47 15.33
CA GLU A 109 12.76 27.91 15.22
C GLU A 109 11.33 28.16 14.74
N ILE A 110 10.82 27.34 13.82
CA ILE A 110 9.42 27.36 13.38
C ILE A 110 8.48 27.06 14.55
N LEU A 111 8.84 26.11 15.42
CA LEU A 111 8.06 25.77 16.61
C LEU A 111 7.96 26.91 17.63
N ARG A 112 8.90 27.88 17.63
CA ARG A 112 8.85 29.03 18.54
C ARG A 112 7.93 30.15 18.06
N GLU A 113 7.82 30.38 16.76
CA GLU A 113 6.88 31.37 16.19
C GLU A 113 5.42 30.86 16.15
N VAL A 114 5.21 29.54 16.14
CA VAL A 114 3.86 28.92 16.12
C VAL A 114 3.11 29.04 17.46
N ASN A 115 3.80 29.30 18.57
CA ASN A 115 3.17 29.34 19.90
C ASN A 115 2.40 30.64 20.22
N SER A 116 2.38 31.65 19.33
CA SER A 116 1.74 32.94 19.61
C SER A 116 0.48 33.25 18.78
N SER A 117 0.02 32.34 17.93
CA SER A 117 -1.14 32.60 17.06
C SER A 117 -2.04 31.37 16.96
N THR A 118 -3.19 31.38 17.65
CA THR A 118 -4.32 30.46 17.41
C THR A 118 -4.93 30.72 16.04
N SER A 119 -4.22 30.37 14.96
CA SER A 119 -4.78 30.29 13.62
C SER A 119 -5.17 28.84 13.36
N HIS A 120 -6.42 28.64 12.97
CA HIS A 120 -6.94 27.34 12.53
C HIS A 120 -6.23 26.99 11.21
N GLN A 121 -5.05 26.38 11.30
CA GLN A 121 -4.30 26.01 10.12
C GLN A 121 -5.00 24.83 9.44
N ILE A 122 -5.46 25.05 8.22
CA ILE A 122 -5.98 23.97 7.38
C ILE A 122 -4.80 23.14 6.90
N ILE A 123 -4.81 21.85 7.23
CA ILE A 123 -3.80 20.91 6.75
C ILE A 123 -4.42 19.86 5.85
N ARG A 124 -3.56 19.25 5.03
CA ARG A 124 -3.93 18.11 4.19
C ARG A 124 -3.01 16.95 4.50
N ILE A 125 -3.59 15.77 4.67
CA ILE A 125 -2.85 14.51 4.68
C ILE A 125 -3.32 13.63 3.53
N ASP A 126 -2.37 12.96 2.89
CA ASP A 126 -2.61 11.86 1.96
C ASP A 126 -2.38 10.55 2.71
N VAL A 127 -3.39 9.70 2.72
CA VAL A 127 -3.36 8.42 3.43
C VAL A 127 -3.41 7.30 2.41
N GLU A 128 -2.47 6.37 2.50
CA GLU A 128 -2.43 5.15 1.71
C GLU A 128 -2.86 3.96 2.57
N PHE A 129 -3.71 3.09 2.01
CA PHE A 129 -4.18 1.87 2.64
C PHE A 129 -3.64 0.66 1.87
N PRO A 130 -2.53 0.05 2.33
CA PRO A 130 -2.05 -1.20 1.76
C PRO A 130 -2.90 -2.40 2.22
N GLY A 131 -2.50 -3.62 1.85
CA GLY A 131 -3.35 -4.81 1.92
C GLY A 131 -3.92 -5.13 3.32
N LEU A 132 -3.17 -4.95 4.41
CA LEU A 132 -3.70 -5.21 5.77
C LEU A 132 -4.73 -4.16 6.15
N SER A 133 -4.47 -2.88 5.86
CA SER A 133 -5.40 -1.77 6.10
C SER A 133 -6.70 -1.95 5.33
N LYS A 134 -6.63 -2.31 4.05
CA LYS A 134 -7.85 -2.57 3.24
C LYS A 134 -8.67 -3.70 3.85
N ARG A 135 -8.03 -4.81 4.22
CA ARG A 135 -8.68 -5.95 4.88
C ARG A 135 -9.31 -5.53 6.21
N LYS A 136 -8.60 -4.74 7.02
CA LYS A 136 -9.12 -4.28 8.30
C LYS A 136 -10.35 -3.37 8.12
N LEU A 137 -10.33 -2.51 7.11
CA LEU A 137 -11.48 -1.67 6.76
C LEU A 137 -12.64 -2.50 6.20
N ASP A 138 -12.39 -3.60 5.48
CA ASP A 138 -13.42 -4.57 5.09
C ASP A 138 -14.06 -5.24 6.32
N GLU A 139 -13.27 -5.64 7.33
CA GLU A 139 -13.77 -6.20 8.59
C GLU A 139 -14.65 -5.20 9.36
N ILE A 140 -14.23 -3.93 9.43
CA ILE A 140 -15.01 -2.86 10.08
C ILE A 140 -16.32 -2.62 9.34
N ARG A 141 -16.29 -2.69 7.99
CA ARG A 141 -17.46 -2.56 7.12
C ARG A 141 -18.42 -3.73 7.27
N SER A 142 -17.92 -4.97 7.33
CA SER A 142 -18.75 -6.19 7.41
C SER A 142 -19.61 -6.24 8.68
N ALA A 143 -19.13 -5.62 9.75
CA ALA A 143 -19.88 -5.49 10.99
C ALA A 143 -20.99 -4.42 10.95
N ILE A 144 -21.20 -3.72 9.83
CA ILE A 144 -22.28 -2.75 9.58
C ILE A 144 -23.20 -3.20 8.46
N VAL A 145 -22.65 -3.73 7.37
CA VAL A 145 -23.38 -4.15 6.17
C VAL A 145 -22.76 -5.44 5.63
N PRO A 146 -23.56 -6.40 5.14
CA PRO A 146 -23.03 -7.54 4.40
C PRO A 146 -22.10 -7.06 3.29
N THR A 147 -20.89 -7.59 3.23
CA THR A 147 -19.86 -7.13 2.29
C THR A 147 -19.02 -8.29 1.82
N LEU A 148 -18.58 -8.20 0.58
CA LEU A 148 -17.67 -9.14 -0.05
C LEU A 148 -16.27 -9.04 0.60
N SER A 149 -15.63 -10.18 0.82
CA SER A 149 -14.22 -10.20 1.21
C SER A 149 -13.34 -9.53 0.14
N GLY A 150 -12.45 -8.63 0.56
CA GLY A 150 -11.60 -7.86 -0.35
C GLY A 150 -12.33 -6.72 -1.06
N HIS A 151 -13.48 -6.25 -0.55
CA HIS A 151 -14.26 -5.16 -1.14
C HIS A 151 -13.39 -3.96 -1.52
N HIS A 152 -12.59 -3.40 -0.60
CA HIS A 152 -11.77 -2.23 -0.91
C HIS A 152 -10.66 -2.55 -1.91
N TYR A 153 -10.08 -3.75 -1.88
CA TYR A 153 -9.08 -4.18 -2.84
C TYR A 153 -9.63 -4.19 -4.27
N TYR A 154 -10.77 -4.86 -4.49
CA TYR A 154 -11.40 -4.94 -5.81
C TYR A 154 -12.04 -3.62 -6.25
N LYS A 155 -12.47 -2.76 -5.32
CA LYS A 155 -12.88 -1.39 -5.63
C LYS A 155 -11.70 -0.50 -6.05
N ALA A 156 -10.55 -0.66 -5.40
CA ALA A 156 -9.34 0.07 -5.74
C ALA A 156 -8.72 -0.40 -7.05
N TYR A 157 -8.94 -1.67 -7.42
CA TYR A 157 -8.68 -2.17 -8.75
C TYR A 157 -9.47 -1.33 -9.78
N GLY A 158 -10.78 -1.17 -9.59
CA GLY A 158 -11.59 -0.39 -10.53
C GLY A 158 -12.01 -1.21 -11.77
N GLY A 159 -12.44 -0.51 -12.82
CA GLY A 159 -12.87 -1.16 -14.08
C GLY A 159 -13.95 -2.22 -13.87
N ARG A 160 -13.77 -3.38 -14.51
CA ARG A 160 -14.74 -4.50 -14.43
C ARG A 160 -14.86 -5.05 -13.00
N ALA A 161 -13.75 -5.16 -12.28
CA ALA A 161 -13.75 -5.69 -10.91
C ALA A 161 -14.66 -4.87 -9.99
N ALA A 162 -14.58 -3.54 -10.05
CA ALA A 162 -15.44 -2.67 -9.24
C ALA A 162 -16.93 -2.84 -9.55
N SER A 163 -17.29 -3.09 -10.82
CA SER A 163 -18.68 -3.38 -11.23
C SER A 163 -19.16 -4.74 -10.73
N ILE A 164 -18.29 -5.77 -10.78
CA ILE A 164 -18.61 -7.10 -10.24
C ILE A 164 -18.82 -7.00 -8.72
N VAL A 165 -18.00 -6.22 -8.01
CA VAL A 165 -18.21 -5.95 -6.57
C VAL A 165 -19.57 -5.33 -6.31
N GLU A 166 -20.02 -4.35 -7.10
CA GLU A 166 -21.35 -3.76 -6.91
C GLU A 166 -22.48 -4.76 -7.10
N MET A 167 -22.33 -5.65 -8.07
CA MET A 167 -23.29 -6.72 -8.30
C MET A 167 -23.30 -7.70 -7.12
N ALA A 168 -22.12 -8.14 -6.65
CA ALA A 168 -21.97 -9.02 -5.51
C ALA A 168 -22.59 -8.43 -4.24
N GLU A 169 -22.30 -7.16 -3.93
CA GLU A 169 -22.85 -6.47 -2.76
C GLU A 169 -24.38 -6.36 -2.85
N LYS A 170 -24.95 -6.09 -4.03
CA LYS A 170 -26.41 -6.09 -4.22
C LYS A 170 -27.05 -7.46 -4.01
N LEU A 171 -26.36 -8.55 -4.32
CA LEU A 171 -26.84 -9.90 -4.03
C LEU A 171 -26.82 -10.15 -2.52
N LEU A 172 -25.76 -9.74 -1.82
CA LEU A 172 -25.69 -9.84 -0.36
C LEU A 172 -26.78 -9.01 0.33
N GLU A 173 -27.05 -7.79 -0.17
CA GLU A 173 -28.14 -6.93 0.33
C GLU A 173 -29.52 -7.57 0.14
N LYS A 174 -29.71 -8.39 -0.90
CA LYS A 174 -30.93 -9.18 -1.13
C LYS A 174 -31.02 -10.45 -0.28
N GLY A 175 -30.02 -10.74 0.55
CA GLY A 175 -30.00 -11.89 1.46
C GLY A 175 -29.48 -13.18 0.85
N TYR A 176 -28.79 -13.14 -0.30
CA TYR A 176 -28.14 -14.33 -0.85
C TYR A 176 -26.98 -14.79 0.05
N PRO A 177 -26.73 -16.11 0.17
CA PRO A 177 -25.65 -16.62 1.01
C PRO A 177 -24.27 -16.12 0.58
N ILE A 178 -23.47 -15.65 1.54
CA ILE A 178 -22.15 -15.05 1.26
C ILE A 178 -21.22 -16.00 0.50
N ARG A 179 -21.25 -17.30 0.81
CA ARG A 179 -20.39 -18.31 0.17
C ARG A 179 -20.68 -18.44 -1.34
N GLU A 180 -21.95 -18.50 -1.71
CA GLU A 180 -22.36 -18.61 -3.11
C GLU A 180 -21.97 -17.35 -3.90
N VAL A 181 -22.17 -16.17 -3.30
CA VAL A 181 -21.78 -14.90 -3.92
C VAL A 181 -20.26 -14.81 -4.09
N GLU A 182 -19.48 -15.22 -3.09
CA GLU A 182 -18.01 -15.25 -3.16
C GLU A 182 -17.48 -16.25 -4.20
N GLU A 183 -18.12 -17.41 -4.34
CA GLU A 183 -17.78 -18.41 -5.37
C GLU A 183 -18.02 -17.85 -6.78
N LEU A 184 -19.21 -17.31 -7.05
CA LEU A 184 -19.54 -16.67 -8.34
C LEU A 184 -18.63 -15.47 -8.63
N PHE A 185 -18.30 -14.69 -7.61
CA PHE A 185 -17.37 -13.58 -7.73
C PHE A 185 -15.98 -14.08 -8.15
N ARG A 186 -15.46 -15.13 -7.50
CA ARG A 186 -14.16 -15.73 -7.83
C ARG A 186 -14.13 -16.20 -9.28
N GLU A 187 -15.16 -16.91 -9.74
CA GLU A 187 -15.27 -17.38 -11.12
C GLU A 187 -15.21 -16.24 -12.14
N CYS A 188 -15.86 -15.11 -11.84
CA CYS A 188 -15.83 -13.92 -12.69
C CYS A 188 -14.43 -13.26 -12.72
N MET A 189 -13.72 -13.30 -11.59
CA MET A 189 -12.39 -12.69 -11.46
C MET A 189 -11.25 -13.52 -12.05
N LEU A 190 -11.42 -14.84 -12.26
CA LEU A 190 -10.39 -15.71 -12.85
C LEU A 190 -9.81 -15.17 -14.17
N ARG A 191 -10.66 -14.53 -14.98
CA ARG A 191 -10.26 -13.97 -16.29
C ARG A 191 -9.42 -12.69 -16.19
N GLU A 192 -9.38 -12.07 -15.02
CA GLU A 192 -8.64 -10.84 -14.76
C GLU A 192 -7.23 -11.11 -14.19
N TYR A 193 -6.98 -12.33 -13.72
CA TYR A 193 -5.67 -12.71 -13.17
C TYR A 193 -4.61 -12.89 -14.28
N PRO A 194 -3.35 -12.59 -13.97
CA PRO A 194 -2.25 -12.87 -14.88
C PRO A 194 -2.09 -14.38 -15.15
N TYR A 195 -1.53 -14.70 -16.32
CA TYR A 195 -1.22 -16.06 -16.73
C TYR A 195 0.24 -16.19 -17.17
N LYS A 196 0.77 -17.41 -17.16
CA LYS A 196 2.14 -17.71 -17.58
C LYS A 196 2.42 -17.18 -19.00
N GLY A 197 3.54 -16.50 -19.16
CA GLY A 197 4.00 -15.93 -20.43
C GLY A 197 3.49 -14.52 -20.70
N SER A 198 2.48 -14.02 -19.98
CA SER A 198 2.07 -12.62 -20.09
C SER A 198 3.10 -11.69 -19.43
N LYS A 199 2.96 -10.40 -19.73
CA LYS A 199 3.77 -9.34 -19.11
C LYS A 199 2.99 -8.62 -18.03
N ILE A 200 3.70 -8.20 -16.99
CA ILE A 200 3.13 -7.47 -15.86
C ILE A 200 4.06 -6.34 -15.43
N ASN A 201 3.49 -5.17 -15.13
CA ASN A 201 4.23 -4.05 -14.57
C ASN A 201 4.44 -4.23 -13.07
N ILE A 202 5.45 -3.56 -12.52
CA ILE A 202 5.68 -3.54 -11.07
C ILE A 202 5.67 -2.08 -10.61
N GLU A 203 4.62 -1.72 -9.87
CA GLU A 203 4.47 -0.43 -9.20
C GLU A 203 5.18 -0.47 -7.84
N HIS A 204 6.34 0.16 -7.80
CA HIS A 204 7.13 0.33 -6.59
C HIS A 204 6.83 1.69 -5.97
N VAL A 205 5.96 1.69 -4.96
CA VAL A 205 5.54 2.92 -4.27
C VAL A 205 6.47 3.15 -3.09
N LYS A 206 6.98 4.37 -2.90
CA LYS A 206 7.78 4.73 -1.74
C LYS A 206 6.92 5.18 -0.55
N VAL A 207 7.47 5.10 0.65
CA VAL A 207 6.89 5.69 1.87
C VAL A 207 6.74 7.21 1.83
N ASN A 208 7.20 7.92 0.78
CA ASN A 208 6.90 9.34 0.54
C ASN A 208 5.86 9.60 -0.57
N GLY A 209 5.41 8.56 -1.29
CA GLY A 209 4.31 8.63 -2.27
C GLY A 209 4.77 8.67 -3.71
N ARG A 210 6.08 8.77 -3.96
CA ARG A 210 6.63 8.61 -5.30
C ARG A 210 6.40 7.18 -5.78
N VAL A 211 5.93 7.04 -7.01
CA VAL A 211 5.67 5.75 -7.65
C VAL A 211 6.69 5.54 -8.76
N PHE A 212 7.45 4.45 -8.68
CA PHE A 212 8.40 4.05 -9.70
C PHE A 212 7.84 2.85 -10.46
N GLN A 213 7.87 2.92 -11.79
CA GLN A 213 7.57 1.79 -12.65
C GLN A 213 8.87 1.04 -12.93
N LEU A 214 9.03 -0.17 -12.39
CA LEU A 214 10.27 -0.95 -12.53
C LEU A 214 10.39 -1.70 -13.88
N GLY A 215 9.51 -1.37 -14.84
CA GLY A 215 9.41 -1.98 -16.16
C GLY A 215 8.51 -3.21 -16.20
N GLU A 216 8.28 -3.72 -17.42
CA GLU A 216 7.53 -4.95 -17.66
C GLU A 216 8.38 -6.18 -17.27
N ALA A 217 7.80 -7.08 -16.50
CA ALA A 217 8.34 -8.40 -16.22
C ALA A 217 7.52 -9.47 -16.93
N GLN A 218 8.19 -10.51 -17.43
CA GLN A 218 7.51 -11.69 -17.95
C GLN A 218 7.17 -12.65 -16.81
N ILE A 219 5.96 -13.18 -16.82
CA ILE A 219 5.52 -14.16 -15.82
C ILE A 219 6.00 -15.55 -16.24
N LEU A 220 6.93 -16.13 -15.48
CA LEU A 220 7.40 -17.50 -15.70
C LEU A 220 6.46 -18.54 -15.11
N GLU A 221 5.88 -18.24 -13.95
CA GLU A 221 4.95 -19.12 -13.23
C GLU A 221 3.95 -18.30 -12.43
N PHE A 222 2.71 -18.75 -12.41
CA PHE A 222 1.66 -18.25 -11.53
C PHE A 222 0.93 -19.45 -10.92
N ASN A 223 0.94 -19.57 -9.60
CA ASN A 223 0.25 -20.60 -8.85
C ASN A 223 -0.78 -19.94 -7.93
N GLU A 224 -2.05 -20.01 -8.32
CA GLU A 224 -3.15 -19.39 -7.57
C GLU A 224 -3.31 -20.02 -6.18
N ASP A 225 -3.30 -21.35 -6.06
CA ASP A 225 -3.51 -22.03 -4.78
C ASP A 225 -2.46 -21.65 -3.73
N LYS A 226 -1.20 -21.59 -4.15
CA LYS A 226 -0.07 -21.21 -3.28
C LYS A 226 0.14 -19.70 -3.22
N GLN A 227 -0.62 -18.92 -3.99
CA GLN A 227 -0.51 -17.48 -4.10
C GLN A 227 0.93 -17.03 -4.47
N HIS A 228 1.60 -17.78 -5.34
CA HIS A 228 2.98 -17.52 -5.73
C HIS A 228 3.07 -17.09 -7.21
N ILE A 229 3.97 -16.15 -7.47
CA ILE A 229 4.28 -15.68 -8.81
C ILE A 229 5.79 -15.55 -8.99
N ILE A 230 6.28 -16.00 -10.14
CA ILE A 230 7.69 -15.91 -10.53
C ILE A 230 7.79 -15.05 -11.78
N LEU A 231 8.62 -14.03 -11.70
CA LEU A 231 8.80 -13.01 -12.72
C LEU A 231 10.24 -13.03 -13.23
N MET A 232 10.41 -12.73 -14.51
CA MET A 232 11.70 -12.54 -15.14
C MET A 232 11.80 -11.15 -15.75
N ARG A 233 12.94 -10.49 -15.54
CA ARG A 233 13.31 -9.25 -16.24
C ARG A 233 14.71 -9.41 -16.83
N VAL A 234 14.91 -8.89 -18.03
CA VAL A 234 16.22 -8.81 -18.68
C VAL A 234 16.62 -7.34 -18.77
N PHE A 235 17.84 -7.03 -18.35
CA PHE A 235 18.34 -5.66 -18.32
C PHE A 235 19.16 -5.37 -19.57
N SER A 236 18.85 -4.25 -20.24
CA SER A 236 19.57 -3.79 -21.43
C SER A 236 20.56 -2.67 -21.16
N THR A 237 20.53 -2.08 -19.96
CA THR A 237 21.34 -0.92 -19.57
C THR A 237 22.44 -1.31 -18.60
N GLN A 238 23.60 -0.69 -18.77
CA GLN A 238 24.68 -0.77 -17.78
C GLN A 238 24.29 0.04 -16.52
N GLY A 239 24.81 -0.34 -15.36
CA GLY A 239 24.62 0.41 -14.12
C GLY A 239 25.16 -0.35 -12.92
N ILE A 240 24.61 -0.06 -11.74
CA ILE A 240 24.93 -0.76 -10.50
C ILE A 240 23.61 -1.25 -9.89
N TYR A 241 23.60 -2.44 -9.32
CA TYR A 241 22.52 -2.86 -8.43
C TYR A 241 22.80 -2.25 -7.05
N ASP A 242 22.19 -1.11 -6.74
CA ASP A 242 22.56 -0.24 -5.62
C ASP A 242 22.66 -0.96 -4.27
N GLY A 243 21.71 -1.84 -3.95
CA GLY A 243 21.71 -2.62 -2.71
C GLY A 243 22.89 -3.58 -2.59
N LEU A 244 23.32 -4.20 -3.70
CA LEU A 244 24.44 -5.15 -3.75
C LEU A 244 25.78 -4.48 -4.05
N LYS A 245 25.78 -3.25 -4.58
CA LYS A 245 26.95 -2.53 -5.10
C LYS A 245 27.77 -3.34 -6.11
N ILE A 246 27.10 -4.12 -6.93
CA ILE A 246 27.71 -4.92 -8.00
C ILE A 246 27.29 -4.37 -9.38
N THR A 247 28.16 -4.53 -10.37
CA THR A 247 27.92 -4.04 -11.73
C THR A 247 26.72 -4.74 -12.36
N LYS A 248 25.81 -3.97 -12.94
CA LYS A 248 24.74 -4.43 -13.84
C LYS A 248 25.23 -4.29 -15.27
N GLU A 249 25.14 -5.36 -16.03
CA GLU A 249 25.60 -5.43 -17.42
C GLU A 249 24.44 -5.73 -18.38
N PRO A 250 24.49 -5.25 -19.63
CA PRO A 250 23.50 -5.62 -20.64
C PRO A 250 23.44 -7.15 -20.84
N GLY A 251 22.24 -7.71 -20.80
CA GLY A 251 21.99 -9.14 -20.88
C GLY A 251 21.89 -9.83 -19.51
N ASP A 252 22.24 -9.15 -18.42
CA ASP A 252 21.90 -9.62 -17.08
C ASP A 252 20.38 -9.80 -16.95
N TYR A 253 19.97 -10.73 -16.12
CA TYR A 253 18.57 -10.96 -15.83
C TYR A 253 18.30 -11.13 -14.34
N ALA A 254 17.07 -10.86 -13.95
CA ALA A 254 16.57 -11.03 -12.59
C ALA A 254 15.40 -12.00 -12.56
N ILE A 255 15.44 -12.93 -11.62
CA ILE A 255 14.30 -13.77 -11.24
C ILE A 255 13.72 -13.22 -9.95
N THR A 256 12.46 -12.79 -9.99
CA THR A 256 11.76 -12.27 -8.81
C THR A 256 10.66 -13.24 -8.38
N ARG A 257 10.68 -13.66 -7.12
CA ARG A 257 9.71 -14.59 -6.54
C ARG A 257 8.91 -13.85 -5.48
N MET A 258 7.60 -13.80 -5.67
CA MET A 258 6.67 -13.07 -4.81
C MET A 258 5.57 -14.00 -4.31
N LYS A 259 5.09 -13.74 -3.10
CA LYS A 259 3.88 -14.33 -2.55
C LYS A 259 2.83 -13.23 -2.42
N ILE A 260 1.64 -13.43 -2.96
CA ILE A 260 0.53 -12.46 -2.84
C ILE A 260 0.18 -12.32 -1.37
N GLY A 261 0.04 -11.07 -0.91
CA GLY A 261 -0.14 -10.74 0.50
C GLY A 261 1.12 -10.89 1.36
N GLY A 262 2.25 -11.32 0.78
CA GLY A 262 3.55 -11.39 1.46
C GLY A 262 4.13 -9.99 1.70
N LEU A 263 4.90 -9.85 2.77
CA LEU A 263 5.54 -8.59 3.21
C LEU A 263 6.97 -8.44 2.70
N TYR A 264 7.39 -9.31 1.80
CA TYR A 264 8.68 -9.26 1.15
C TYR A 264 8.66 -10.08 -0.15
N PHE A 265 9.65 -9.83 -1.00
CA PHE A 265 9.92 -10.68 -2.15
C PHE A 265 11.42 -10.79 -2.43
N HIS A 266 11.82 -11.89 -3.06
CA HIS A 266 13.21 -12.15 -3.43
C HIS A 266 13.42 -11.76 -4.88
N THR A 267 14.49 -11.01 -5.17
CA THR A 267 15.00 -10.78 -6.52
C THR A 267 16.45 -11.27 -6.59
N SER A 268 16.67 -12.31 -7.39
CA SER A 268 18.00 -12.90 -7.62
C SER A 268 18.52 -12.48 -8.98
N TYR A 269 19.73 -11.93 -9.00
CA TYR A 269 20.37 -11.38 -10.19
C TYR A 269 21.40 -12.37 -10.74
N PHE A 270 21.43 -12.47 -12.06
CA PHE A 270 22.31 -13.36 -12.80
C PHE A 270 22.96 -12.61 -13.96
N SER A 271 24.19 -13.00 -14.31
CA SER A 271 24.81 -12.54 -15.55
C SER A 271 24.10 -13.13 -16.76
N LYS A 272 24.35 -12.58 -17.95
CA LYS A 272 23.90 -13.17 -19.23
C LYS A 272 24.27 -14.66 -19.40
N ASP A 273 25.37 -15.09 -18.78
CA ASP A 273 25.89 -16.46 -18.82
C ASP A 273 25.29 -17.35 -17.71
N GLY A 274 24.39 -16.81 -16.89
CA GLY A 274 23.72 -17.53 -15.80
C GLY A 274 24.48 -17.55 -14.47
N ASN A 275 25.58 -16.81 -14.33
CA ASN A 275 26.31 -16.75 -13.07
C ASN A 275 25.55 -15.93 -12.04
N TYR A 276 25.33 -16.48 -10.85
CA TYR A 276 24.66 -15.79 -9.75
C TYR A 276 25.49 -14.59 -9.26
N LYS A 277 24.85 -13.41 -9.22
CA LYS A 277 25.48 -12.13 -8.83
C LYS A 277 25.07 -11.70 -7.43
N GLY A 278 23.94 -12.17 -6.92
CA GLY A 278 23.44 -11.86 -5.58
C GLY A 278 21.91 -11.84 -5.52
N THR A 279 21.37 -11.81 -4.30
CA THR A 279 19.94 -11.73 -4.04
C THR A 279 19.65 -10.50 -3.21
N TYR A 280 18.59 -9.82 -3.58
CA TYR A 280 18.03 -8.69 -2.87
C TYR A 280 16.62 -9.05 -2.43
N VAL A 281 16.34 -8.88 -1.15
CA VAL A 281 15.01 -9.11 -0.57
C VAL A 281 14.46 -7.76 -0.13
N ASN A 282 13.41 -7.31 -0.82
CA ASN A 282 12.74 -6.06 -0.50
C ASN A 282 11.69 -6.31 0.58
N ILE A 283 11.68 -5.50 1.63
CA ILE A 283 10.66 -5.54 2.67
C ILE A 283 9.61 -4.48 2.36
N ASN A 284 8.35 -4.90 2.28
CA ASN A 284 7.26 -4.06 1.81
C ASN A 284 5.95 -4.37 2.54
N THR A 285 4.96 -3.52 2.30
CA THR A 285 3.56 -3.82 2.63
C THR A 285 3.05 -4.95 1.74
N PRO A 286 1.95 -5.65 2.09
CA PRO A 286 1.49 -6.83 1.38
C PRO A 286 1.42 -6.64 -0.14
N ILE A 287 1.99 -7.59 -0.88
CA ILE A 287 2.03 -7.57 -2.34
C ILE A 287 0.61 -7.79 -2.90
N GLU A 288 0.15 -6.86 -3.74
CA GLU A 288 -1.15 -6.83 -4.37
C GLU A 288 -1.05 -7.08 -5.89
N ILE A 289 -1.96 -7.86 -6.48
CA ILE A 289 -1.99 -8.15 -7.92
C ILE A 289 -3.22 -7.53 -8.59
N TYR A 290 -2.98 -6.46 -9.32
CA TYR A 290 -3.94 -5.83 -10.21
C TYR A 290 -3.73 -6.33 -11.65
N PRO A 291 -4.69 -6.17 -12.57
CA PRO A 291 -4.48 -6.58 -13.95
C PRO A 291 -3.36 -5.77 -14.57
N GLY A 292 -2.42 -6.50 -15.17
CA GLY A 292 -1.26 -5.89 -15.81
C GLY A 292 -0.29 -5.19 -14.85
N LYS A 293 -0.49 -5.25 -13.51
CA LYS A 293 0.48 -4.71 -12.55
C LYS A 293 0.47 -5.36 -11.17
N ILE A 294 1.65 -5.48 -10.58
CA ILE A 294 1.84 -5.81 -9.16
C ILE A 294 2.13 -4.51 -8.43
N ARG A 295 1.57 -4.33 -7.24
CA ARG A 295 1.75 -3.13 -6.41
C ARG A 295 2.10 -3.50 -4.98
N TYR A 296 2.97 -2.71 -4.39
CA TYR A 296 3.27 -2.71 -2.96
C TYR A 296 3.85 -1.34 -2.58
N VAL A 297 3.85 -1.02 -1.29
CA VAL A 297 4.62 0.09 -0.75
C VAL A 297 5.91 -0.44 -0.14
N ASP A 298 7.02 0.00 -0.71
CA ASP A 298 8.37 -0.25 -0.23
C ASP A 298 8.59 0.46 1.10
N LEU A 299 9.04 -0.29 2.10
CA LEU A 299 9.38 0.23 3.43
C LEU A 299 10.82 0.77 3.49
N GLU A 300 11.51 0.79 2.35
CA GLU A 300 12.86 1.34 2.17
C GLU A 300 13.92 0.65 3.04
N VAL A 301 13.67 -0.62 3.38
CA VAL A 301 14.61 -1.49 4.10
C VAL A 301 14.73 -2.81 3.36
N ASP A 302 15.97 -3.27 3.22
CA ASP A 302 16.27 -4.42 2.38
C ASP A 302 17.23 -5.38 3.06
N VAL A 303 17.18 -6.65 2.65
CA VAL A 303 18.17 -7.66 3.02
C VAL A 303 18.89 -8.11 1.76
N CYS A 304 20.21 -7.94 1.74
CA CYS A 304 21.06 -8.33 0.63
C CYS A 304 21.85 -9.59 0.97
N MET A 305 22.00 -10.47 -0.02
CA MET A 305 22.90 -11.62 0.02
C MET A 305 23.84 -11.60 -1.17
N TRP A 306 25.14 -11.72 -0.89
CA TRP A 306 26.20 -11.74 -1.92
C TRP A 306 26.54 -13.18 -2.33
N PRO A 307 27.26 -13.37 -3.46
CA PRO A 307 27.66 -14.69 -3.94
C PRO A 307 28.47 -15.51 -2.93
N ASP A 308 29.22 -14.86 -2.05
CA ASP A 308 29.98 -15.51 -0.97
C ASP A 308 29.11 -16.02 0.19
N GLY A 309 27.80 -15.74 0.16
CA GLY A 309 26.84 -16.11 1.21
C GLY A 309 26.74 -15.10 2.35
N ARG A 310 27.46 -13.97 2.29
CA ARG A 310 27.29 -12.87 3.25
C ARG A 310 25.86 -12.34 3.16
N ILE A 311 25.21 -12.12 4.30
CA ILE A 311 23.87 -11.51 4.39
C ILE A 311 23.99 -10.21 5.18
N GLN A 312 23.37 -9.13 4.71
CA GLN A 312 23.37 -7.85 5.40
C GLN A 312 22.04 -7.13 5.24
N LYS A 313 21.60 -6.49 6.33
CA LYS A 313 20.50 -5.53 6.35
C LYS A 313 20.98 -4.17 5.87
N ILE A 314 20.27 -3.58 4.92
CA ILE A 314 20.59 -2.30 4.30
C ILE A 314 19.46 -1.30 4.58
N ASP A 315 19.81 -0.03 4.76
CA ASP A 315 18.90 1.11 4.87
C ASP A 315 17.87 1.08 6.03
N PHE A 316 18.19 0.36 7.13
CA PHE A 316 17.28 0.32 8.28
C PHE A 316 17.04 1.70 8.93
N ASP A 317 17.99 2.62 8.81
CA ASP A 317 17.84 4.00 9.26
C ASP A 317 16.71 4.73 8.54
N LYS A 318 16.36 4.35 7.29
CA LYS A 318 15.22 4.92 6.57
C LYS A 318 13.88 4.53 7.20
N LEU A 319 13.76 3.27 7.65
CA LEU A 319 12.56 2.80 8.36
C LEU A 319 12.36 3.58 9.67
N GLU A 320 13.43 3.77 10.44
CA GLU A 320 13.39 4.57 11.68
C GLU A 320 13.00 6.03 11.40
N ARG A 321 13.57 6.63 10.34
CA ARG A 321 13.17 7.99 9.91
C ARG A 321 11.70 8.05 9.49
N ALA A 322 11.17 7.02 8.83
CA ALA A 322 9.76 6.98 8.43
C ALA A 322 8.82 6.99 9.65
N VAL A 323 9.19 6.31 10.74
CA VAL A 323 8.48 6.40 12.03
C VAL A 323 8.61 7.80 12.63
N GLN A 324 9.82 8.35 12.69
CA GLN A 324 10.07 9.68 13.28
C GLN A 324 9.31 10.80 12.56
N LEU A 325 9.20 10.71 11.24
CA LEU A 325 8.41 11.64 10.41
C LEU A 325 6.89 11.37 10.47
N GLY A 326 6.49 10.32 11.18
CA GLY A 326 5.09 9.92 11.35
C GLY A 326 4.44 9.41 10.08
N TYR A 327 5.22 8.90 9.12
CA TYR A 327 4.70 8.26 7.90
C TYR A 327 4.08 6.90 8.19
N ILE A 328 4.68 6.14 9.11
CA ILE A 328 4.24 4.78 9.47
C ILE A 328 4.12 4.66 10.99
N SER A 329 3.36 3.66 11.45
CA SER A 329 3.22 3.37 12.89
C SER A 329 4.42 2.58 13.43
N GLU A 330 4.66 2.66 14.74
CA GLU A 330 5.66 1.81 15.42
C GLU A 330 5.35 0.32 15.23
N ARG A 331 4.06 -0.04 15.22
CA ARG A 331 3.62 -1.41 14.95
C ARG A 331 4.05 -1.91 13.57
N LEU A 332 4.01 -1.06 12.53
CA LEU A 332 4.49 -1.45 11.20
C LEU A 332 6.01 -1.64 11.20
N ARG A 333 6.75 -0.81 11.94
CA ARG A 333 8.21 -0.94 12.12
C ARG A 333 8.57 -2.24 12.83
N GLU A 334 7.83 -2.61 13.88
CA GLU A 334 7.97 -3.89 14.57
C GLU A 334 7.65 -5.07 13.67
N LEU A 335 6.57 -4.99 12.87
CA LEU A 335 6.20 -6.02 11.90
C LEU A 335 7.32 -6.22 10.86
N ALA A 336 7.81 -5.12 10.27
CA ALA A 336 8.92 -5.17 9.33
C ALA A 336 10.19 -5.76 9.96
N SER A 337 10.48 -5.45 11.23
CA SER A 337 11.63 -6.01 11.96
C SER A 337 11.52 -7.53 12.11
N LYS A 338 10.34 -8.05 12.48
CA LYS A 338 10.08 -9.50 12.56
C LYS A 338 10.23 -10.18 11.20
N VAL A 339 9.71 -9.57 10.14
CA VAL A 339 9.86 -10.09 8.77
C VAL A 339 11.33 -10.13 8.36
N ILE A 340 12.13 -9.11 8.70
CA ILE A 340 13.56 -9.10 8.40
C ILE A 340 14.29 -10.25 9.10
N GLU A 341 13.99 -10.51 10.38
CA GLU A 341 14.56 -11.63 11.12
C GLU A 341 14.18 -12.98 10.49
N GLU A 342 12.90 -13.15 10.10
CA GLU A 342 12.42 -14.33 9.39
C GLU A 342 13.15 -14.51 8.04
N VAL A 343 13.31 -13.44 7.27
CA VAL A 343 14.02 -13.47 5.99
C VAL A 343 15.46 -13.89 6.19
N ILE A 344 16.19 -13.26 7.13
CA ILE A 344 17.59 -13.58 7.40
C ILE A 344 17.75 -15.04 7.83
N ALA A 345 16.82 -15.57 8.65
CA ALA A 345 16.87 -16.95 9.12
C ALA A 345 16.63 -17.98 8.00
N ASN A 346 15.83 -17.63 6.98
CA ASN A 346 15.42 -18.55 5.92
C ASN A 346 16.16 -18.35 4.59
N LEU A 347 16.96 -17.29 4.45
CA LEU A 347 17.66 -16.98 3.20
C LEU A 347 18.80 -17.98 2.97
N ASN A 348 18.67 -18.79 1.92
CA ASN A 348 19.62 -19.87 1.60
C ASN A 348 20.32 -19.63 0.25
N PRO A 349 21.66 -19.48 0.23
CA PRO A 349 22.43 -19.28 -1.00
C PRO A 349 22.20 -20.33 -2.09
N GLN A 350 22.00 -21.59 -1.72
CA GLN A 350 21.80 -22.67 -2.70
C GLN A 350 20.46 -22.52 -3.41
N VAL A 351 19.38 -22.27 -2.64
CA VAL A 351 18.03 -22.05 -3.18
C VAL A 351 18.01 -20.83 -4.12
N GLU A 352 18.71 -19.76 -3.75
CA GLU A 352 18.77 -18.55 -4.58
C GLU A 352 19.56 -18.74 -5.88
N ARG A 353 20.65 -19.50 -5.84
CA ARG A 353 21.43 -19.85 -7.04
C ARG A 353 20.64 -20.73 -7.99
N GLU A 354 19.88 -21.70 -7.45
CA GLU A 354 19.04 -22.60 -8.23
C GLU A 354 17.84 -21.90 -8.89
N ALA A 355 17.46 -20.70 -8.43
CA ALA A 355 16.38 -19.94 -9.05
C ALA A 355 16.65 -19.63 -10.55
N GLY A 356 17.92 -19.52 -10.97
CA GLY A 356 18.29 -19.35 -12.37
C GLY A 356 17.98 -20.59 -13.24
N LEU A 357 17.92 -21.77 -12.64
CA LEU A 357 17.61 -23.04 -13.33
C LEU A 357 16.13 -23.19 -13.69
N ILE A 358 15.26 -22.32 -13.15
CA ILE A 358 13.84 -22.27 -13.51
C ILE A 358 13.70 -21.97 -15.01
N ILE A 359 14.60 -21.16 -15.58
CA ILE A 359 14.63 -20.82 -17.00
C ILE A 359 14.94 -22.07 -17.85
N SER A 360 15.89 -22.91 -17.44
CA SER A 360 16.30 -24.10 -18.21
C SER A 360 15.27 -25.23 -18.19
N ARG A 361 14.37 -25.27 -17.20
CA ARG A 361 13.28 -26.26 -17.12
C ARG A 361 12.03 -25.83 -17.91
N GLY A 362 11.93 -24.55 -18.28
CA GLY A 362 10.80 -24.00 -19.03
C GLY A 362 10.90 -24.14 -20.56
N THR A 363 12.08 -24.49 -21.08
CA THR A 363 12.34 -24.69 -22.53
C THR A 363 12.18 -26.13 -23.00
N THR A 364 11.86 -27.07 -22.10
CA THR A 364 11.49 -28.44 -22.43
C THR A 364 10.04 -28.68 -22.02
N ASN A 365 9.10 -28.32 -22.89
CA ASN A 365 7.78 -28.92 -23.01
C ASN A 365 7.15 -28.55 -24.34
#